data_AF-A0A974RYC5-F1
#
_entry.id   AF-A0A974RYC5-F1
#
_cell.length_a   1.000
_cell.length_b   1.000
_cell.length_c   1.000
_cell.angle_alpha   90.00
_cell.angle_beta   90.00
_cell.angle_gamma   90.00
#
_symmetry.space_group_name_H-M   'P 1'
#
loop_
_entity.id
_entity.type
_entity.pdbx_description
1 polymer ?
#
loop_
_entity_poly.entity_id
_entity_poly.type
_entity_poly.pdbx_seq_one_letter_code
_entity_poly.pdbx_strand_id
1 'polypeptide(L)'
;MTSINPIQYLTKQGLTISITDNKLNVKPSNRVTKEIANYIKQHKDIIKSELLAHSQPLEKISQLTELSPIQYNWLNQIAHILQVTPEYLLQHKLIDQSDLVELIDKPLVIVASTIKAGYYWIKQK
;
A
#
# COMPACT_ATOMS: atom_id res chain seq x y z
N MET A 1 -14.34 -27.27 -1.70
CA MET A 1 -13.97 -27.03 -0.30
C MET A 1 -13.55 -25.56 -0.21
N THR A 2 -14.32 -24.74 0.50
CA THR A 2 -14.02 -23.30 0.64
C THR A 2 -12.76 -23.13 1.46
N SER A 3 -11.66 -22.72 0.84
CA SER A 3 -10.44 -22.30 1.53
C SER A 3 -10.77 -21.03 2.31
N ILE A 4 -11.25 -21.19 3.55
CA ILE A 4 -11.55 -20.06 4.43
C ILE A 4 -10.20 -19.44 4.79
N ASN A 5 -10.01 -18.20 4.36
CA ASN A 5 -8.86 -17.40 4.70
C ASN A 5 -8.71 -17.33 6.24
N PRO A 6 -7.53 -17.64 6.82
CA PRO A 6 -7.35 -17.69 8.27
C PRO A 6 -7.68 -16.37 8.98
N ILE A 7 -7.44 -15.22 8.36
CA ILE A 7 -7.80 -13.90 8.88
C ILE A 7 -9.32 -13.74 8.90
N GLN A 8 -10.01 -14.14 7.82
CA GLN A 8 -11.48 -14.09 7.78
C GLN A 8 -12.12 -14.98 8.84
N TYR A 9 -11.56 -16.17 9.09
CA TYR A 9 -12.02 -17.06 10.15
C TYR A 9 -11.91 -16.37 11.52
N LEU A 10 -10.75 -15.78 11.83
CA LEU A 10 -10.52 -15.12 13.12
C LEU A 10 -11.39 -13.84 13.27
N THR A 11 -11.58 -13.07 12.19
CA THR A 11 -12.50 -11.92 12.19
C THR A 11 -13.95 -12.33 12.44
N LYS A 12 -14.39 -13.48 11.90
CA LYS A 12 -15.73 -14.03 12.21
C LYS A 12 -15.90 -14.44 13.67
N GLN A 13 -14.81 -14.79 14.35
CA GLN A 13 -14.78 -15.03 15.79
C GLN A 13 -14.74 -13.72 16.61
N GLY A 14 -14.77 -12.56 15.95
CA GLY A 14 -14.69 -11.24 16.58
C GLY A 14 -13.28 -10.87 17.04
N LEU A 15 -12.26 -11.42 16.40
CA LEU A 15 -10.85 -11.10 16.65
C LEU A 15 -10.29 -10.24 15.53
N THR A 16 -9.58 -9.19 15.91
CA THR A 16 -8.78 -8.36 15.01
C THR A 16 -7.33 -8.79 15.13
N ILE A 17 -6.72 -9.16 14.00
CA ILE A 17 -5.29 -9.48 13.90
C ILE A 17 -4.60 -8.35 13.16
N SER A 18 -3.49 -7.88 13.71
CA SER A 18 -2.64 -6.84 13.13
C SER A 18 -1.18 -7.26 13.28
N ILE A 19 -0.29 -6.70 12.45
CA ILE A 19 1.14 -6.89 12.60
C ILE A 19 1.79 -5.57 13.03
N THR A 20 2.58 -5.59 14.10
CA THR A 20 3.34 -4.42 14.60
C THR A 20 4.72 -4.91 14.97
N ASP A 21 5.78 -4.26 14.47
CA ASP A 21 7.18 -4.68 14.70
C ASP A 21 7.43 -6.17 14.44
N ASN A 22 6.86 -6.70 13.34
CA ASN A 22 6.93 -8.13 12.95
C ASN A 22 6.30 -9.11 13.97
N LYS A 23 5.53 -8.60 14.95
CA LYS A 23 4.77 -9.38 15.93
C LYS A 23 3.27 -9.35 15.58
N LEU A 24 2.63 -10.51 15.66
CA LEU A 24 1.18 -10.62 15.48
C LEU A 24 0.48 -10.16 16.77
N ASN A 25 -0.32 -9.11 16.65
CA ASN A 25 -1.16 -8.58 17.71
C ASN A 25 -2.60 -9.00 17.46
N VAL A 26 -3.19 -9.68 18.44
CA VAL A 26 -4.58 -10.16 18.39
C VAL A 26 -5.39 -9.45 19.47
N LYS A 27 -6.49 -8.82 19.07
CA LYS A 27 -7.42 -8.13 19.98
C LYS A 27 -8.86 -8.58 19.74
N PRO A 28 -9.70 -8.65 20.77
CA PRO A 28 -9.34 -8.50 22.17
C PRO A 28 -8.71 -9.80 22.73
N SER A 29 -7.67 -9.67 23.54
CA SER A 29 -6.88 -10.82 24.06
C SER A 29 -7.70 -11.74 24.98
N ASN A 30 -8.75 -11.21 25.60
CA ASN A 30 -9.67 -11.97 26.46
C ASN A 30 -10.54 -12.99 25.71
N ARG A 31 -10.59 -12.93 24.37
CA ARG A 31 -11.29 -13.91 23.52
C ARG A 31 -10.35 -14.94 22.90
N VAL A 32 -9.04 -14.84 23.15
CA VAL A 32 -8.07 -15.79 22.62
C VAL A 32 -8.10 -17.06 23.47
N THR A 33 -8.87 -18.05 23.02
CA THR A 33 -8.88 -19.38 23.61
C THR A 33 -7.64 -20.17 23.20
N LYS A 34 -7.36 -21.29 23.88
CA LYS A 34 -6.26 -22.20 23.54
C LYS A 34 -6.38 -22.76 22.11
N GLU A 35 -7.61 -22.97 21.65
CA GLU A 35 -7.91 -23.43 20.29
C GLU A 35 -7.54 -22.36 19.24
N ILE A 36 -7.95 -21.11 19.49
CA ILE A 36 -7.61 -19.95 18.63
C ILE A 36 -6.09 -19.74 18.60
N ALA A 37 -5.42 -19.86 19.74
CA ALA A 37 -3.96 -19.74 19.81
C ALA A 37 -3.25 -20.82 18.99
N ASN A 38 -3.73 -22.07 19.05
CA ASN A 38 -3.20 -23.16 18.23
C ASN A 38 -3.46 -22.94 16.74
N TYR A 39 -4.65 -22.45 16.38
CA TYR A 39 -5.00 -22.13 15.00
C TYR A 39 -4.09 -21.03 14.43
N ILE A 40 -3.87 -19.95 15.19
CA ILE A 40 -2.94 -18.87 14.80
C ILE A 40 -1.52 -19.41 14.64
N LYS A 41 -1.08 -20.30 15.53
CA LYS A 41 0.26 -20.90 15.46
C LYS A 41 0.44 -21.79 14.23
N GLN A 42 -0.58 -22.58 13.87
CA GLN A 42 -0.58 -23.46 12.72
C GLN A 42 -0.61 -22.69 11.39
N HIS A 43 -1.33 -21.57 11.35
CA HIS A 43 -1.48 -20.74 10.15
C HIS A 43 -0.63 -19.47 10.17
N LYS A 44 0.38 -19.41 11.04
CA LYS A 44 1.16 -18.19 11.33
C LYS A 44 1.78 -17.57 10.07
N ASP A 45 2.37 -18.40 9.21
CA ASP A 45 3.05 -17.91 8.01
C ASP A 45 2.05 -17.38 6.98
N ILE A 46 0.90 -18.03 6.84
CA ILE A 46 -0.19 -17.58 5.96
C ILE A 46 -0.77 -16.26 6.49
N ILE A 47 -1.08 -16.19 7.79
CA ILE A 47 -1.59 -14.98 8.45
C ILE A 47 -0.58 -13.83 8.31
N LYS A 48 0.72 -14.09 8.50
CA LYS A 48 1.77 -13.09 8.31
C LYS A 48 1.86 -12.64 6.86
N SER A 49 1.93 -13.56 5.90
CA SER A 49 2.02 -13.21 4.48
C SER A 49 0.81 -12.42 4.01
N GLU A 50 -0.40 -12.79 4.44
CA GLU A 50 -1.60 -12.05 4.09
C GLU A 50 -1.68 -10.71 4.81
N LEU A 51 -1.35 -10.62 6.10
CA LEU A 51 -1.29 -9.33 6.79
C LEU A 51 -0.20 -8.43 6.24
N LEU A 52 0.94 -8.97 5.82
CA LEU A 52 1.97 -8.21 5.11
C LEU A 52 1.46 -7.77 3.74
N ALA A 53 0.83 -8.65 2.96
CA ALA A 53 0.23 -8.28 1.67
C ALA A 53 -0.88 -7.21 1.80
N HIS A 54 -1.63 -7.19 2.91
CA HIS A 54 -2.67 -6.19 3.15
C HIS A 54 -2.16 -4.95 3.89
N SER A 55 -1.06 -5.04 4.65
CA SER A 55 -0.44 -3.91 5.36
C SER A 55 0.66 -3.22 4.55
N GLN A 56 1.09 -3.85 3.46
CA GLN A 56 2.10 -3.32 2.58
C GLN A 56 1.50 -2.98 1.22
N PRO A 57 1.58 -1.72 0.77
CA PRO A 57 1.59 -1.43 -0.66
C PRO A 57 2.96 -1.83 -1.24
N LEU A 58 3.47 -3.05 -0.98
CA LEU A 58 4.87 -3.38 -1.31
C LEU A 58 5.13 -3.60 -2.80
N GLU A 59 4.11 -3.80 -3.63
CA GLU A 59 4.31 -3.76 -5.08
C GLU A 59 4.54 -2.34 -5.61
N LYS A 60 4.15 -1.30 -4.85
CA LYS A 60 4.28 0.11 -5.25
C LYS A 60 5.51 0.79 -4.67
N ILE A 61 6.02 0.32 -3.51
CA ILE A 61 7.29 0.79 -2.94
C ILE A 61 8.49 0.21 -3.72
N SER A 62 8.38 -1.00 -4.29
CA SER A 62 9.42 -1.56 -5.16
C SER A 62 9.77 -0.65 -6.34
N GLN A 63 8.77 0.05 -6.90
CA GLN A 63 9.00 1.01 -7.98
C GLN A 63 9.80 2.24 -7.52
N LEU A 64 9.59 2.71 -6.28
CA LEU A 64 10.36 3.81 -5.70
C LEU A 64 11.82 3.43 -5.46
N THR A 65 12.10 2.17 -5.11
CA THR A 65 13.48 1.66 -4.98
C THR A 65 14.20 1.48 -6.31
N GLU A 66 13.49 1.43 -7.43
CA GLU A 66 14.07 1.36 -8.78
C GLU A 66 14.30 2.75 -9.42
N LEU A 67 13.78 3.82 -8.81
CA LEU A 67 13.97 5.17 -9.34
C LEU A 67 15.39 5.68 -9.11
N SER A 68 15.97 6.27 -10.15
CA SER A 68 17.17 7.07 -9.97
C SER A 68 16.91 8.25 -9.03
N PRO A 69 17.93 8.78 -8.34
CA PRO A 69 17.78 9.95 -7.47
C PRO A 69 17.13 11.16 -8.17
N ILE A 70 17.39 11.32 -9.48
CA ILE A 70 16.85 12.40 -10.30
C ILE A 70 15.34 12.20 -10.50
N GLN A 71 14.90 10.99 -10.84
CA GLN A 71 13.48 10.65 -11.00
C GLN A 71 12.72 10.79 -9.68
N TYR A 72 13.30 10.35 -8.57
CA TYR A 72 12.68 10.49 -7.25
C TYR A 72 12.55 11.96 -6.83
N ASN A 73 13.56 12.78 -7.08
CA ASN A 73 13.51 14.22 -6.80
C ASN A 73 12.49 14.95 -7.70
N TRP A 74 12.40 14.57 -8.97
CA TRP A 74 11.39 15.10 -9.89
C TRP A 74 9.97 14.73 -9.45
N LEU A 75 9.75 13.47 -9.09
CA LEU A 75 8.46 12.97 -8.60
C LEU A 75 8.03 13.69 -7.31
N ASN A 76 8.98 13.94 -6.40
CA ASN A 76 8.75 14.73 -5.20
C ASN A 76 8.28 16.16 -5.50
N GLN A 77 8.88 16.81 -6.49
CA GLN A 77 8.50 18.17 -6.86
C GLN A 77 7.09 18.22 -7.46
N ILE A 78 6.73 17.26 -8.32
CA ILE A 78 5.36 17.16 -8.85
C ILE A 78 4.36 16.88 -7.73
N ALA A 79 4.68 15.95 -6.83
CA ALA A 79 3.85 15.63 -5.67
C ALA A 79 3.62 16.87 -4.78
N HIS A 80 4.67 17.67 -4.57
CA HIS A 80 4.58 18.93 -3.81
C HIS A 80 3.63 19.94 -4.48
N ILE A 81 3.72 20.14 -5.80
CA ILE A 81 2.83 21.04 -6.55
C ILE A 81 1.37 20.58 -6.48
N LEU A 82 1.15 19.26 -6.54
CA LEU A 82 -0.17 18.65 -6.47
C LEU A 82 -0.70 18.48 -5.04
N GLN A 83 0.11 18.82 -4.02
CA GLN A 83 -0.19 18.64 -2.59
C GLN A 83 -0.54 17.19 -2.24
N VAL A 84 0.16 16.23 -2.85
CA VAL A 84 0.04 14.79 -2.59
C VAL A 84 1.41 14.21 -2.26
N THR A 85 1.47 12.93 -1.93
CA THR A 85 2.75 12.23 -1.74
C THR A 85 3.23 11.60 -3.07
N PRO A 86 4.55 11.40 -3.26
CA PRO A 86 5.11 10.69 -4.42
C PRO A 86 4.51 9.30 -4.59
N GLU A 87 4.26 8.61 -3.47
CA GLU A 87 3.62 7.31 -3.45
C GLU A 87 2.24 7.45 -4.11
N TYR A 88 1.42 8.41 -3.68
CA TYR A 88 0.06 8.60 -4.20
C TYR A 88 0.02 8.69 -5.74
N LEU A 89 0.99 9.38 -6.35
CA LEU A 89 1.08 9.49 -7.81
C LEU A 89 1.29 8.13 -8.49
N LEU A 90 2.19 7.31 -7.94
CA LEU A 90 2.44 5.94 -8.43
C LEU A 90 1.27 5.00 -8.11
N GLN A 91 0.72 5.11 -6.89
CA GLN A 91 -0.34 4.24 -6.41
C GLN A 91 -1.61 4.38 -7.26
N HIS A 92 -1.91 5.58 -7.71
CA HIS A 92 -3.08 5.88 -8.54
C HIS A 92 -2.78 5.86 -10.04
N LYS A 93 -1.58 5.44 -10.45
CA LYS A 93 -1.11 5.45 -11.86
C LYS A 93 -1.31 6.82 -12.53
N LEU A 94 -1.12 7.89 -11.75
CA LEU A 94 -1.14 9.26 -12.27
C LEU A 94 0.17 9.60 -12.97
N ILE A 95 1.24 8.93 -12.54
CA ILE A 95 2.55 8.91 -13.17
C ILE A 95 3.04 7.47 -13.10
N ASP A 96 3.49 6.92 -14.22
CA ASP A 96 4.17 5.63 -14.27
C ASP A 96 5.67 5.78 -14.62
N GLN A 97 6.36 4.64 -14.78
CA GLN A 97 7.79 4.62 -15.06
C GLN A 97 8.14 5.18 -16.44
N SER A 98 7.24 5.05 -17.42
CA SER A 98 7.42 5.63 -18.76
C SER A 98 7.26 7.15 -18.70
N ASP A 99 6.25 7.63 -17.97
CA ASP A 99 6.03 9.06 -17.72
C ASP A 99 7.26 9.69 -17.04
N LEU A 100 7.88 8.99 -16.09
CA LEU A 100 9.09 9.44 -15.40
C LEU A 100 10.30 9.59 -16.33
N VAL A 101 10.32 8.93 -17.48
CA VAL A 101 11.39 9.08 -18.48
C VAL A 101 11.03 10.18 -19.48
N GLU A 102 9.78 10.22 -19.94
CA GLU A 102 9.34 11.17 -20.98
C GLU A 102 9.14 12.60 -20.45
N LEU A 103 8.71 12.73 -19.20
CA LEU A 103 8.30 14.01 -18.62
C LEU A 103 9.38 14.67 -17.75
N ILE A 104 10.51 13.99 -17.51
CA ILE A 104 11.56 14.48 -16.61
C ILE A 104 12.16 15.82 -17.05
N ASP A 105 12.26 16.02 -18.37
CA ASP A 105 12.77 17.25 -18.99
C ASP A 105 11.68 18.30 -19.23
N LYS A 106 10.42 18.00 -18.86
CA LYS A 106 9.29 18.92 -19.06
C LYS A 106 9.14 19.87 -17.87
N PRO A 107 8.62 21.09 -18.09
CA PRO A 107 8.32 22.01 -17.00
C PRO A 107 7.33 21.40 -16.01
N LEU A 108 7.75 21.32 -14.74
CA LEU A 108 7.01 20.68 -13.65
C LEU A 108 5.56 21.20 -13.51
N VAL A 109 5.38 22.52 -13.66
CA VAL A 109 4.07 23.17 -13.55
C VAL A 109 3.12 22.72 -14.65
N ILE A 110 3.63 22.50 -15.87
CA ILE A 110 2.82 22.02 -17.00
C ILE A 110 2.41 20.58 -16.74
N VAL A 111 3.34 19.73 -16.32
CA VAL A 111 3.06 18.32 -16.00
C VAL A 111 2.01 18.21 -14.88
N ALA A 112 2.20 18.92 -13.77
CA ALA A 112 1.23 18.94 -12.67
C ALA A 112 -0.14 19.48 -13.12
N SER A 113 -0.17 20.52 -13.95
CA SER A 113 -1.42 21.06 -14.49
C SER A 113 -2.15 20.05 -15.38
N THR A 114 -1.42 19.30 -16.21
CA THR A 114 -1.97 18.23 -17.05
C THR A 114 -2.54 17.09 -16.20
N ILE A 115 -1.84 16.66 -15.15
CA ILE A 115 -2.33 15.63 -14.23
C ILE A 115 -3.62 16.10 -13.53
N LYS A 116 -3.65 17.36 -13.09
CA LYS A 116 -4.82 17.97 -12.43
C LYS A 116 -6.00 18.16 -13.39
N ALA A 117 -5.74 18.44 -14.67
CA ALA A 117 -6.75 18.59 -15.71
C ALA A 117 -7.24 17.23 -16.26
N GLY A 118 -6.44 16.17 -16.10
CA GLY A 118 -6.81 14.81 -16.42
C GLY A 118 -8.05 14.37 -15.64
N TYR A 119 -8.99 13.75 -16.34
CA TYR A 119 -10.33 13.31 -15.87
C TYR A 119 -10.35 12.50 -14.56
N TYR A 120 -9.19 11.98 -14.10
CA TYR A 120 -9.04 11.22 -12.86
C TYR A 120 -8.98 12.07 -11.58
N TRP A 121 -8.57 13.35 -11.65
CA TRP A 121 -8.54 14.23 -10.48
C TRP A 121 -9.92 14.76 -10.07
N ILE A 122 -10.80 14.99 -11.05
CA ILE A 122 -12.12 15.61 -10.85
C ILE A 122 -13.08 14.71 -10.06
N LYS A 123 -12.86 13.39 -10.04
CA LYS A 123 -13.75 12.43 -9.34
C LYS A 123 -13.38 12.13 -7.89
N GLN A 124 -12.31 12.71 -7.34
CA GLN A 124 -11.85 12.46 -5.96
C GLN A 124 -12.05 13.64 -5.00
N LYS A 125 -12.88 14.62 -5.37
CA LYS A 125 -13.21 15.76 -4.51
C LYS A 125 -14.60 15.66 -3.92
#